data_AF-A0A958G631-F1
#
_entry.id   AF-A0A958G631-F1
#
_cell.length_a   1.000
_cell.length_b   1.000
_cell.length_c   1.000
_cell.angle_alpha   90.00
_cell.angle_beta   90.00
_cell.angle_gamma   90.00
#
_symmetry.space_group_name_H-M   'P 1'
#
loop_
_entity.id
_entity.type
_entity.pdbx_description
1 polymer ?
#
loop_
_entity_poly.entity_id
_entity_poly.type
_entity_poly.pdbx_seq_one_letter_code
_entity_poly.pdbx_strand_id
1 'polypeptide(L)' 'MLSQNYPNPFNPSTEIRFTVAKTYRTTLEVYNLMGQKVMTLFDEVAQAGHEYHVRFTGSNLASGVYI' A
#
# COMPACT_ATOMS: atom_id res chain seq x y z
N MET A 1 -22.01 28.42 -5.15
CA MET A 1 -22.49 27.02 -5.22
C MET A 1 -21.79 26.39 -6.40
N LEU A 2 -20.83 25.49 -6.17
CA LEU A 2 -20.12 24.81 -7.25
C LEU A 2 -20.41 23.31 -7.18
N SER A 3 -20.87 22.84 -8.33
CA SER A 3 -21.39 21.53 -8.68
C SER A 3 -20.42 20.37 -8.41
N GLN A 4 -21.04 19.22 -8.11
CA GLN A 4 -20.47 17.89 -7.95
C GLN A 4 -19.32 17.60 -8.93
N ASN A 5 -18.15 17.23 -8.39
CA ASN A 5 -17.10 16.57 -9.16
C ASN A 5 -17.41 15.07 -9.22
N TYR A 6 -18.04 14.63 -10.31
CA TYR A 6 -18.06 13.21 -10.70
C TYR A 6 -17.88 13.10 -12.23
N PRO A 7 -17.11 12.12 -12.73
CA PRO A 7 -16.44 11.07 -11.97
C PRO A 7 -15.06 11.50 -11.49
N ASN A 8 -14.83 11.38 -10.18
CA ASN A 8 -13.49 11.31 -9.60
C ASN A 8 -12.83 10.00 -10.09
N PRO A 9 -11.77 10.04 -10.93
CA PRO A 9 -11.17 8.86 -11.53
C PRO A 9 -9.96 8.33 -10.74
N PHE A 10 -9.68 8.86 -9.53
CA PHE A 10 -8.50 8.50 -8.78
C PHE A 10 -8.69 7.19 -8.00
N ASN A 11 -8.51 6.07 -8.70
CA ASN A 11 -8.12 4.82 -8.05
C ASN A 11 -6.68 4.45 -8.46
N PRO A 12 -5.65 5.16 -7.96
CA PRO A 12 -4.27 4.80 -8.25
C PRO A 12 -3.97 3.45 -7.58
N SER A 13 -3.78 2.40 -8.39
CA SER A 13 -3.12 1.20 -7.92
C SER A 13 -1.62 1.37 -8.03
N THR A 14 -0.91 1.27 -6.92
CA THR A 14 0.56 1.31 -6.88
C THR A 14 1.07 -0.11 -6.69
N GLU A 15 2.08 -0.48 -7.46
CA GLU A 15 2.82 -1.72 -7.23
C GLU A 15 4.06 -1.41 -6.38
N ILE A 16 4.15 -2.02 -5.21
CA ILE A 16 5.30 -1.93 -4.32
C ILE A 16 6.20 -3.13 -4.58
N ARG A 17 7.45 -2.87 -4.94
CA ARG A 17 8.46 -3.90 -5.19
C ARG A 17 9.51 -3.86 -4.09
N PHE A 18 9.82 -5.01 -3.51
CA PHE A 18 10.87 -5.10 -2.51
C PHE A 18 11.62 -6.44 -2.59
N THR A 19 12.85 -6.42 -2.07
CA THR A 19 13.69 -7.60 -1.88
C THR A 19 14.24 -7.56 -0.46
N VAL A 20 14.55 -8.74 0.10
CA VAL A 20 15.20 -8.85 1.41
C VAL A 20 16.60 -9.43 1.26
N ALA A 21 17.57 -8.90 2.01
CA ALA A 21 18.95 -9.38 1.95
C ALA A 21 19.16 -10.74 2.66
N LYS A 22 18.22 -11.14 3.52
CA LYS A 22 18.24 -12.40 4.27
C LYS A 22 16.82 -12.95 4.34
N THR A 23 16.68 -14.25 4.53
CA THR A 23 15.37 -14.88 4.71
C THR A 23 14.88 -14.63 6.14
N TYR A 24 13.76 -13.93 6.30
CA TYR A 24 13.13 -13.66 7.60
C TYR A 24 11.63 -13.38 7.43
N ARG A 25 10.89 -13.40 8.54
CA ARG A 25 9.48 -12.98 8.54
C ARG A 25 9.41 -11.47 8.35
N THR A 26 8.81 -11.05 7.24
CA THR A 26 8.72 -9.65 6.83
C THR A 26 7.26 -9.23 6.86
N THR A 27 7.01 -8.06 7.41
CA THR A 27 5.67 -7.46 7.42
C THR A 27 5.74 -6.09 6.73
N LEU A 28 4.89 -5.89 5.72
CA LEU A 28 4.70 -4.61 5.04
C LEU A 28 3.35 -4.05 5.47
N GLU A 29 3.36 -2.93 6.18
CA GLU A 29 2.16 -2.28 6.72
C GLU A 29 2.05 -0.85 6.17
N VAL A 30 0.83 -0.41 5.91
CA VAL A 30 0.52 0.94 5.42
C VAL A 30 -0.07 1.73 6.57
N TYR A 31 0.41 2.95 6.78
CA TYR A 31 -0.10 3.85 7.80
C TYR A 31 -0.66 5.14 7.18
N ASN A 32 -1.60 5.77 7.87
CA ASN A 32 -2.04 7.12 7.53
C ASN A 32 -1.16 8.17 8.23
N LEU A 33 -1.35 9.45 7.88
CA LEU A 33 -0.60 10.56 8.49
C LEU A 33 -0.79 10.72 10.00
N MET A 34 -1.82 10.09 10.58
CA MET A 34 -2.07 10.07 12.02
C MET A 34 -1.36 8.90 12.72
N GLY A 35 -0.55 8.12 11.99
CA GLY A 35 0.14 6.94 12.50
C GLY A 35 -0.77 5.74 12.74
N GLN A 36 -2.00 5.75 12.20
CA GLN A 36 -2.92 4.63 12.32
C GLN A 36 -2.65 3.63 11.22
N LYS A 37 -2.55 2.34 11.59
CA LYS A 37 -2.40 1.26 10.62
C LYS A 37 -3.67 1.14 9.79
N VAL A 38 -3.51 1.25 8.47
CA VAL A 38 -4.58 1.16 7.48
C VAL A 38 -4.78 -0.28 7.03
N MET A 39 -3.69 -0.95 6.67
CA MET A 39 -3.70 -2.35 6.27
C MET A 39 -2.31 -2.97 6.30
N THR A 40 -2.27 -4.30 6.30
CA THR A 40 -1.06 -5.09 6.08
C THR A 40 -1.09 -5.61 4.63
N LEU A 41 -0.03 -5.33 3.87
CA LEU A 41 0.13 -5.69 2.47
C LEU A 41 0.90 -7.00 2.29
N PHE A 42 1.78 -7.34 3.24
CA PHE A 42 2.57 -8.56 3.23
C PHE A 42 2.83 -8.97 4.69
N ASP A 43 2.65 -10.25 5.06
CA ASP A 43 3.06 -10.80 6.36
C ASP A 43 3.43 -12.29 6.20
N GLU A 44 4.58 -12.53 5.58
CA GLU A 44 5.07 -13.87 5.30
C GLU A 44 6.59 -13.95 5.48
N VAL A 45 7.15 -15.16 5.36
CA VAL A 45 8.60 -15.33 5.30
C VAL A 45 9.09 -14.96 3.91
N ALA A 46 9.75 -13.81 3.81
CA ALA A 46 10.38 -13.37 2.58
C ALA A 46 11.72 -14.07 2.38
N GLN A 47 11.99 -14.59 1.19
CA GLN A 47 13.23 -15.27 0.84
C GLN A 47 14.29 -14.27 0.39
N ALA A 48 15.54 -14.50 0.82
CA ALA A 48 16.68 -13.68 0.41
C ALA A 48 16.79 -13.58 -1.13
N GLY A 49 16.88 -12.36 -1.65
CA GLY A 49 17.06 -12.09 -3.08
C GLY A 49 15.83 -12.34 -3.96
N HIS A 50 14.69 -12.78 -3.41
CA HIS A 50 13.44 -12.87 -4.16
C HIS A 50 12.78 -11.49 -4.29
N GLU A 51 12.36 -11.13 -5.49
CA GLU A 51 11.61 -9.89 -5.75
C GLU A 51 10.11 -10.13 -5.48
N TYR A 52 9.58 -9.40 -4.50
CA TYR A 52 8.17 -9.43 -4.14
C TYR A 52 7.45 -8.24 -4.76
N HIS A 53 6.29 -8.52 -5.36
CA HIS A 53 5.43 -7.54 -5.99
C HIS A 53 4.10 -7.49 -5.25
N VAL A 54 3.83 -6.39 -4.56
CA VAL A 54 2.63 -6.24 -3.75
C VAL A 54 1.80 -5.09 -4.26
N ARG A 55 0.55 -5.38 -4.61
CA ARG A 55 -0.37 -4.39 -5.16
C ARG A 55 -1.08 -3.64 -4.02
N PHE A 56 -0.83 -2.35 -3.94
CA PHE A 56 -1.60 -1.43 -3.11
C PHE A 56 -2.71 -0.79 -3.95
N THR A 57 -3.96 -0.95 -3.53
CA THR A 57 -5.10 -0.29 -4.18
C THR A 57 -5.84 0.56 -3.17
N GLY A 58 -5.93 1.87 -3.42
CA GLY A 58 -6.65 2.82 -2.58
C GLY A 58 -8.17 2.76 -2.70
N SER A 59 -8.73 1.71 -3.31
CA SER A 59 -10.14 1.64 -3.75
C SER A 59 -11.18 1.87 -2.67
N ASN A 60 -10.83 1.62 -1.40
CA ASN A 60 -11.70 1.83 -0.23
C ASN A 60 -11.15 2.88 0.74
N LEU A 61 -10.12 3.63 0.34
CA LEU A 61 -9.47 4.63 1.16
C LEU A 61 -9.88 6.01 0.67
N ALA A 62 -10.31 6.86 1.59
CA ALA A 62 -10.56 8.26 1.29
C ALA A 62 -9.30 8.87 0.66
N SER A 63 -9.47 9.76 -0.32
CA SER A 63 -8.35 10.45 -0.97
C SER A 63 -7.45 11.09 0.09
N GLY A 64 -6.18 10.68 0.15
CA GLY A 64 -5.25 11.07 1.21
C GLY A 64 -3.82 10.61 0.91
N VAL A 65 -2.85 11.16 1.64
CA VAL A 65 -1.45 10.73 1.58
C VAL A 65 -1.27 9.59 2.59
N TYR A 66 -0.69 8.48 2.14
CA TYR A 66 -0.37 7.29 2.94
C TYR A 66 1.15 7.09 2.91
N ILE A 67 1.73 6.68 4.05
CA ILE A 67 3.18 6.43 4.22
C ILE A 67 3.36 4.97 4.63
#